data_AF-A0A183L3N4-F1
#
_entry.id   AF-A0A183L3N4-F1
#
_cell.length_a   1.000
_cell.length_b   1.000
_cell.length_c   1.000
_cell.angle_alpha   90.00
_cell.angle_beta   90.00
_cell.angle_gamma   90.00
#
_symmetry.space_group_name_H-M   'P 1'
#
loop_
_entity.id
_entity.type
_entity.pdbx_description
1 polymer ?
#
loop_
_entity_poly.entity_id
_entity_poly.type
_entity_poly.pdbx_seq_one_letter_code
_entity_poly.pdbx_strand_id
1 'polypeptide(L)'
;MDDIIPDLVRDTNLSSPTLDKVPVTILSGYLGAGKTTLLNYILTYAHNKKIAVLLNDFGEGSAVESSIAWSEKDGNLFEEWIELRNGCLCCSLKDASVRAIENLMKRKGKFDYILIETSGLADPGYLCS
;
A
#
# COMPACT_ATOMS: atom_id res chain seq x y z
N MET A 1 -27.95 23.23 -39.21
CA MET A 1 -27.67 22.88 -37.81
C MET A 1 -26.46 21.99 -37.89
N ASP A 2 -25.28 22.61 -37.87
CA ASP A 2 -24.01 21.92 -38.00
C ASP A 2 -23.58 21.48 -36.60
N ASP A 3 -23.61 20.17 -36.35
CA ASP A 3 -23.07 19.56 -35.14
C ASP A 3 -21.54 19.60 -35.22
N ILE A 4 -20.97 20.72 -34.76
CA ILE A 4 -19.53 20.84 -34.56
C ILE A 4 -19.18 20.04 -33.30
N ILE A 5 -18.64 18.84 -33.49
CA ILE A 5 -17.99 18.08 -32.42
C ILE A 5 -16.68 18.81 -32.08
N PRO A 6 -16.50 19.34 -30.86
CA PRO A 6 -15.23 19.98 -30.50
C PRO A 6 -14.12 18.93 -30.48
N ASP A 7 -13.04 19.21 -31.20
CA ASP A 7 -11.85 18.38 -31.19
C ASP A 7 -11.21 18.42 -29.80
N LEU A 8 -10.83 17.24 -29.27
CA LEU A 8 -10.11 17.15 -28.01
C LEU A 8 -8.78 17.88 -28.16
N VAL A 9 -8.67 19.05 -27.53
CA VAL A 9 -7.41 19.79 -27.41
C VAL A 9 -6.42 18.87 -26.69
N ARG A 10 -5.48 18.31 -27.44
CA ARG A 10 -4.30 17.68 -26.84
C ARG A 10 -3.47 18.82 -26.27
N ASP A 11 -3.46 18.95 -24.95
CA ASP A 11 -2.60 19.91 -24.25
C ASP A 11 -1.12 19.60 -24.58
N THR A 12 -0.57 20.29 -25.57
CA THR A 12 0.85 20.19 -25.96
C THR A 12 1.80 20.89 -24.98
N ASN A 13 1.33 21.23 -23.77
CA ASN A 13 2.09 21.91 -22.73
C ASN A 13 2.05 21.21 -21.37
N LEU A 14 1.88 19.88 -21.34
CA LEU A 14 2.13 19.11 -20.13
C LEU A 14 3.54 18.51 -20.15
N SER A 15 4.56 19.36 -20.07
CA SER A 15 5.74 18.97 -19.29
C SER A 15 5.33 19.04 -17.81
N SER A 16 4.38 18.19 -17.39
CA SER A 16 4.27 17.89 -15.97
C SER A 16 5.66 17.42 -15.58
N PRO A 17 6.29 17.96 -14.51
CA PRO A 17 7.44 17.27 -13.96
C PRO A 17 7.03 15.81 -13.85
N THR A 18 7.85 14.89 -14.34
CA THR A 18 7.69 13.47 -14.05
C THR A 18 7.88 13.36 -12.55
N LEU A 19 6.83 13.70 -11.79
CA LEU A 19 6.69 13.39 -10.40
C LEU A 19 6.85 11.88 -10.40
N ASP A 20 7.98 11.38 -9.91
CA ASP A 20 8.19 9.95 -9.74
C ASP A 20 7.07 9.45 -8.83
N LYS A 21 5.99 8.97 -9.43
CA LYS A 21 4.81 8.50 -8.70
C LYS A 21 5.19 7.17 -8.08
N VAL A 22 4.85 6.98 -6.82
CA VAL A 22 4.94 5.64 -6.23
C VAL A 22 3.69 4.87 -6.64
N PRO A 23 3.82 3.70 -7.31
CA PRO A 23 2.67 2.88 -7.65
C PRO A 23 1.97 2.38 -6.38
N VAL A 24 0.64 2.39 -6.42
CA VAL A 24 -0.24 1.89 -5.36
C VAL A 24 -1.07 0.73 -5.92
N THR A 25 -1.27 -0.32 -5.12
CA THR A 25 -2.20 -1.39 -5.44
C THR A 25 -3.04 -1.74 -4.25
N ILE A 26 -4.31 -2.03 -4.54
CA ILE A 26 -5.30 -2.44 -3.56
C ILE A 26 -5.46 -3.96 -3.68
N LEU A 27 -5.19 -4.66 -2.58
CA LEU A 27 -5.42 -6.09 -2.45
C LEU A 27 -6.78 -6.31 -1.77
N SER A 28 -7.78 -6.62 -2.59
CA SER A 28 -9.15 -6.97 -2.15
C SER A 28 -9.53 -8.38 -2.60
N GLY A 29 -10.61 -8.91 -2.01
CA GLY A 29 -11.17 -10.22 -2.33
C GLY A 29 -11.80 -10.88 -1.10
N TYR A 30 -12.71 -11.83 -1.31
CA TYR A 30 -13.44 -12.48 -0.22
C TYR A 30 -12.54 -13.22 0.80
N LEU A 31 -13.11 -13.57 1.95
CA LEU A 31 -12.46 -14.49 2.90
C LEU A 31 -12.12 -15.81 2.18
N GLY A 32 -10.89 -16.30 2.38
CA GLY A 32 -10.41 -17.51 1.72
C GLY A 32 -9.79 -17.31 0.32
N ALA A 33 -9.81 -16.09 -0.25
CA ALA A 33 -9.20 -15.80 -1.56
C ALA A 33 -7.66 -15.84 -1.60
N GLY A 34 -6.99 -16.24 -0.51
CA GLY A 34 -5.53 -16.34 -0.44
C GLY A 34 -4.79 -15.02 -0.19
N LYS A 35 -5.50 -13.92 0.14
CA LYS A 35 -4.88 -12.60 0.43
C LYS A 35 -3.76 -12.69 1.48
N THR A 36 -4.02 -13.40 2.58
CA THR A 36 -3.04 -13.60 3.67
C THR A 36 -1.81 -14.38 3.21
N THR A 37 -1.97 -15.36 2.31
CA THR A 37 -0.85 -16.10 1.73
C THR A 37 0.04 -15.19 0.90
N LEU A 38 -0.54 -14.32 0.08
CA LEU A 38 0.20 -13.34 -0.70
C LEU A 38 0.91 -12.32 0.21
N LEU A 39 0.22 -11.80 1.23
CA LEU A 39 0.81 -10.90 2.21
C LEU A 39 2.00 -11.53 2.91
N ASN A 40 1.87 -12.78 3.36
CA ASN A 40 2.98 -13.47 4.00
C ASN A 40 4.18 -13.60 3.07
N TYR A 41 3.95 -13.91 1.79
CA TYR A 41 5.02 -13.95 0.80
C TYR A 41 5.73 -12.60 0.69
N ILE A 42 4.98 -11.51 0.57
CA ILE A 42 5.52 -10.14 0.45
C ILE A 42 6.29 -9.72 1.71
N LEU A 43 5.79 -10.03 2.90
CA LEU A 43 6.40 -9.57 4.15
C LEU A 43 7.62 -10.41 4.57
N THR A 44 7.77 -11.64 4.06
CA THR A 44 8.82 -12.57 4.54
C THR A 44 9.85 -12.98 3.49
N TYR A 45 9.52 -13.03 2.20
CA TYR A 45 10.44 -13.49 1.16
C TYR A 45 11.22 -12.34 0.53
N ALA A 46 12.43 -12.63 0.06
CA ALA A 46 13.24 -11.69 -0.70
C ALA A 46 12.80 -11.69 -2.17
N HIS A 47 11.97 -10.71 -2.54
CA HIS A 47 11.48 -10.50 -3.91
C HIS A 47 12.12 -9.27 -4.58
N ASN A 48 13.26 -8.78 -4.06
CA ASN A 48 14.03 -7.65 -4.59
C ASN A 48 13.21 -6.35 -4.82
N LYS A 49 12.17 -6.15 -4.01
CA LYS A 49 11.36 -4.93 -3.97
C LYS A 49 11.14 -4.52 -2.53
N LYS A 50 11.17 -3.23 -2.24
CA LYS A 50 10.85 -2.68 -0.92
C LYS A 50 9.41 -2.21 -0.95
N ILE A 51 8.51 -3.02 -0.41
CA ILE A 51 7.07 -2.76 -0.47
C ILE A 51 6.62 -2.15 0.85
N ALA A 52 5.91 -1.03 0.80
CA ALA A 52 5.20 -0.48 1.95
C ALA A 52 3.78 -1.05 1.99
N VAL A 53 3.50 -1.87 3.00
CA VAL A 53 2.24 -2.59 3.15
C VAL A 53 1.41 -1.95 4.26
N LEU A 54 0.20 -1.52 3.91
CA LEU A 54 -0.81 -1.03 4.84
C LEU A 54 -1.85 -2.14 5.04
N LEU A 55 -1.99 -2.63 6.26
CA LEU A 55 -2.85 -3.79 6.59
C LEU A 55 -4.12 -3.34 7.31
N ASN A 56 -5.31 -3.69 6.83
CA ASN A 56 -6.56 -3.16 7.36
C ASN A 56 -6.78 -3.51 8.84
N ASP A 57 -6.32 -4.69 9.27
CA ASP A 57 -6.41 -5.11 10.65
C ASP A 57 -5.32 -6.15 10.96
N PHE A 58 -4.69 -6.01 12.13
CA PHE A 58 -3.94 -7.12 12.74
C PHE A 58 -4.95 -7.95 13.54
N GLY A 59 -5.78 -8.74 12.87
CA GLY A 59 -6.63 -9.68 13.60
C GLY A 59 -5.75 -10.56 14.51
N GLU A 60 -6.14 -10.73 15.78
CA GLU A 60 -5.52 -11.69 16.71
C GLU A 60 -5.44 -13.07 16.03
N GLY A 61 -4.23 -13.58 15.78
CA GLY A 61 -4.02 -14.86 15.09
C GLY A 61 -3.92 -14.76 13.57
N SER A 62 -3.77 -13.58 12.99
CA SER A 62 -3.42 -13.45 11.57
C SER A 62 -2.04 -14.08 11.32
N ALA A 63 -1.89 -14.88 10.26
CA ALA A 63 -0.60 -15.47 9.87
C ALA A 63 0.51 -14.42 9.60
N VAL A 64 0.11 -13.14 9.53
CA VAL A 64 0.98 -11.97 9.35
C VAL A 64 1.59 -11.50 10.68
N GLU A 65 0.92 -11.73 11.81
CA GLU A 65 1.38 -11.35 13.16
C GLU A 65 2.69 -12.05 13.52
N SER A 66 2.83 -13.33 13.16
CA SER A 66 4.07 -14.10 13.33
C SER A 66 5.25 -13.49 12.57
N SER A 67 4.99 -12.94 11.38
CA SER A 67 6.00 -12.34 10.51
C SER A 67 6.43 -10.95 11.02
N ILE A 68 5.56 -10.26 11.76
CA ILE A 68 5.82 -8.94 12.36
C ILE A 68 6.46 -9.05 13.74
N ALA A 69 6.04 -10.03 14.56
CA ALA A 69 6.61 -10.31 15.87
C ALA A 69 8.12 -10.64 15.82
N TRP A 70 8.64 -11.04 14.66
CA TRP A 70 10.08 -11.24 14.44
C TRP A 70 10.88 -9.95 14.27
N SER A 71 10.24 -8.85 13.89
CA SER A 71 10.84 -7.51 13.82
C SER A 71 10.75 -6.73 15.14
N GLU A 72 9.78 -7.04 16.03
CA GLU A 72 9.62 -6.36 17.33
C GLU A 72 10.76 -6.59 18.34
N LYS A 73 11.70 -7.51 18.07
CA LYS A 73 12.85 -7.76 18.96
C LYS A 73 13.95 -6.71 18.88
N ASP A 74 13.91 -5.79 17.91
CA ASP A 74 14.91 -4.73 17.71
C ASP A 74 14.25 -3.33 17.87
N GLY A 75 14.07 -2.89 19.12
CA GLY A 75 14.09 -1.47 19.52
C GLY A 75 13.01 -0.49 19.03
N ASN A 76 12.36 0.18 19.99
CA ASN A 76 11.58 1.42 19.85
C ASN A 76 10.31 1.39 18.99
N LEU A 77 9.27 0.76 19.53
CA LEU A 77 7.88 0.85 19.07
C LEU A 77 7.25 2.22 19.43
N PHE A 78 7.70 3.27 18.75
CA PHE A 78 6.99 4.55 18.65
C PHE A 78 6.93 5.08 17.21
N GLU A 79 7.45 4.33 16.24
CA GLU A 79 7.24 4.61 14.81
C GLU A 79 5.99 3.89 14.30
N GLU A 80 5.15 4.63 13.58
CA GLU A 80 3.94 4.17 12.87
C GLU A 80 4.25 3.05 11.83
N TRP A 81 5.52 2.80 11.52
CA TRP A 81 5.99 1.88 10.47
C TRP A 81 7.06 0.93 11.00
N ILE A 82 6.90 -0.35 10.73
CA ILE A 82 7.84 -1.42 11.09
C ILE A 82 8.65 -1.79 9.85
N GLU A 83 9.98 -1.74 9.95
CA GLU A 83 10.87 -2.25 8.91
C GLU A 83 11.10 -3.75 9.08
N LEU A 84 10.99 -4.47 7.96
CA LEU A 84 11.13 -5.92 7.90
C LEU A 84 12.50 -6.30 7.35
N ARG A 85 12.94 -7.53 7.62
CA ARG A 85 14.27 -8.04 7.20
C ARG A 85 14.51 -8.00 5.70
N ASN A 86 13.45 -8.10 4.90
CA ASN A 86 13.52 -8.02 3.44
C ASN A 86 13.49 -6.57 2.91
N GLY A 87 13.48 -5.57 3.79
CA GLY A 87 13.42 -4.14 3.45
C GLY A 87 12.01 -3.64 3.14
N CYS A 88 10.97 -4.44 3.36
CA CYS A 88 9.59 -3.97 3.31
C CYS A 88 9.24 -3.16 4.57
N LEU A 89 8.25 -2.28 4.42
CA LEU A 89 7.68 -1.50 5.52
C LEU A 89 6.26 -2.00 5.76
N CYS A 90 5.84 -2.10 7.01
CA CYS A 90 4.50 -2.57 7.35
C CYS A 90 3.87 -1.69 8.44
N CYS A 91 2.57 -1.41 8.33
CA CYS A 91 1.79 -0.77 9.39
C CYS A 91 0.38 -1.34 9.49
N SER A 92 -0.24 -1.18 10.66
CA SER A 92 -1.69 -1.39 10.84
C SER A 92 -2.44 -0.16 10.38
N LEU A 93 -3.52 -0.38 9.66
CA LEU A 93 -4.56 0.60 9.36
C LEU A 93 -5.64 0.50 10.46
N LYS A 94 -5.33 0.93 11.70
CA LYS A 94 -6.44 1.25 12.61
C LYS A 94 -7.27 2.41 12.07
N ASP A 95 -6.67 3.27 11.24
CA ASP A 95 -7.35 4.31 10.48
C ASP A 95 -6.73 4.40 9.09
N ALA A 96 -7.43 3.89 8.06
CA ALA A 96 -7.09 4.06 6.64
C ALA A 96 -7.30 5.51 6.16
N SER A 97 -6.64 6.44 6.84
CA SER A 97 -6.68 7.85 6.53
C SER A 97 -5.61 8.17 5.48
N VAL A 98 -5.95 9.10 4.57
CA VAL A 98 -5.00 9.75 3.65
C VAL A 98 -3.69 10.15 4.36
N ARG A 99 -3.77 10.46 5.65
CA ARG A 99 -2.63 10.79 6.52
C ARG A 99 -1.56 9.70 6.62
N ALA A 100 -1.94 8.42 6.67
CA ALA A 100 -0.97 7.33 6.72
C ALA A 100 -0.14 7.28 5.43
N ILE A 101 -0.81 7.47 4.28
CA ILE A 101 -0.16 7.57 2.98
C ILE A 101 0.69 8.85 2.90
N GLU A 102 0.18 10.00 3.35
CA GLU A 102 0.95 11.26 3.40
C GLU A 102 2.21 11.14 4.26
N ASN A 103 2.11 10.50 5.43
CA ASN A 103 3.26 10.22 6.30
C ASN A 103 4.25 9.26 5.64
N LEU A 104 3.76 8.21 4.99
CA LEU A 104 4.60 7.29 4.23
C LEU A 104 5.33 8.01 3.09
N MET A 105 4.64 8.91 2.38
CA MET A 105 5.23 9.68 1.28
C MET A 105 6.34 10.64 1.72
N LYS A 106 6.39 11.05 3.00
CA LYS A 106 7.57 11.75 3.57
C LYS A 106 8.82 10.87 3.58
N ARG A 107 8.66 9.54 3.54
CA ARG A 107 9.74 8.53 3.47
C ARG A 107 10.00 8.03 2.03
N LYS A 108 9.52 8.75 1.00
CA LYS A 108 9.73 8.38 -0.41
C LYS A 108 11.21 8.13 -0.71
N GLY A 109 11.50 7.06 -1.46
CA GLY A 109 12.84 6.57 -1.73
C GLY A 109 13.31 5.46 -0.78
N LYS A 110 12.57 5.18 0.29
CA LYS A 110 12.77 3.98 1.15
C LYS A 110 12.01 2.76 0.66
N PHE A 111 10.96 2.96 -0.14
CA PHE A 111 10.12 1.92 -0.73
C PHE A 111 9.91 2.20 -2.22
N ASP A 112 9.67 1.14 -2.98
CA ASP A 112 9.43 1.17 -4.42
C ASP A 112 7.93 1.21 -4.77
N TYR A 113 7.08 0.77 -3.83
CA TYR A 113 5.68 0.42 -4.11
C TYR A 113 4.84 0.44 -2.82
N ILE A 114 3.56 0.80 -2.95
CA ILE A 114 2.58 0.76 -1.85
C ILE A 114 1.54 -0.33 -2.12
N LEU A 115 1.33 -1.22 -1.15
CA LEU A 115 0.26 -2.21 -1.15
C LEU A 115 -0.71 -1.88 -0.01
N ILE A 116 -2.00 -1.75 -0.33
CA ILE A 116 -3.06 -1.54 0.65
C ILE A 116 -3.91 -2.79 0.68
N GLU A 117 -3.95 -3.50 1.80
CA GLU A 117 -4.92 -4.58 1.99
C GLU A 117 -6.24 -4.01 2.49
N THR A 118 -7.32 -4.54 1.94
CA THR A 118 -8.69 -4.16 2.29
C THR A 118 -9.44 -5.39 2.76
N SER A 119 -10.35 -5.22 3.72
CA SER A 119 -11.09 -6.33 4.32
C SER A 119 -11.81 -7.19 3.26
N GLY A 120 -12.11 -8.44 3.60
CA GLY A 120 -12.79 -9.38 2.72
C GLY A 120 -14.23 -9.02 2.32
N LEU A 121 -14.74 -7.88 2.81
CA LEU A 121 -16.04 -7.30 2.49
C LEU A 121 -15.92 -5.86 1.95
N ALA A 122 -14.71 -5.33 1.79
CA ALA A 122 -14.48 -3.95 1.40
C ALA A 122 -14.74 -3.75 -0.11
N ASP A 123 -15.67 -2.85 -0.42
CA ASP A 123 -15.85 -2.29 -1.76
C ASP A 123 -14.64 -1.40 -2.11
N PRO A 124 -13.84 -1.73 -3.14
CA PRO A 124 -12.70 -0.89 -3.54
C PRO A 124 -13.11 0.51 -4.02
N GLY A 125 -14.39 0.75 -4.31
CA GLY A 125 -14.92 2.05 -4.70
C GLY A 125 -14.66 3.16 -3.67
N TYR A 126 -14.68 2.83 -2.37
CA TYR A 126 -14.45 3.80 -1.28
C TYR A 126 -12.99 4.26 -1.15
N LEU A 127 -12.04 3.51 -1.69
CA LEU A 127 -10.60 3.81 -1.57
C LEU A 127 -10.05 4.55 -2.79
N CYS A 128 -10.79 4.52 -3.90
CA CYS A 128 -10.40 5.10 -5.18
C CYS A 128 -11.21 6.34 -5.57
N SER A 129 -12.22 6.72 -4.79
CA SER A 129 -13.07 7.90 -4.99
C SER A 129 -12.46 9.16 -4.37
#